data_AF-A0A3A5L0P7-F1
#
_entry.id   AF-A0A3A5L0P7-F1
#
_cell.length_a   1.000
_cell.length_b   1.000
_cell.length_c   1.000
_cell.angle_alpha   90.00
_cell.angle_beta   90.00
_cell.angle_gamma   90.00
#
_symmetry.space_group_name_H-M   'P 1'
#
loop_
_entity.id
_entity.type
_entity.pdbx_description
1 polymer ?
#
loop_
_entity_poly.entity_id
_entity_poly.type
_entity_poly.pdbx_seq_one_letter_code
_entity_poly.pdbx_strand_id
1 'polypeptide(L)'
;MLQKDLRYSIRYCFFLFSFLLFSSSALFAQHEQHNVSTQPLTSPKTTKLQPKPTQYKTEQPTAKKQSVKTVTPLTMTGGAKHTVNLVVAYKMVNFAGKLRRAIAVNGQIPAPTLHFKEGDEVTINVYNHLDEGTSIHWHGLLVPWQMDGVDEVSQKPIPPGGVFHYRFKLYQRGTYWYHAHAKVQEQEGLYGTFIIDPPNPPNYHYTKDYVVVLSDWSNSPAEQVLANLKKDGDYYSPRFPLQPSLMKFLHDYRKASPQERKKLIADYKMMQQMRMSIYDLSDVAYDAYLLNGYPKSHPWTAPVKAGDTVRLRFIGAGASTIYRVKIPDAKVNMVHIQGNDVTPYPIEDFWIAPGETYDILVNIQKNKPYIIYAESIDTLGKAYGALVTSPNQVVNYQQVTPFPEPLPVTREMMANMMQSMNGGAMDGNQLHGMMNKNKSSMAINPSMTMPSHSKTMSSQSPKHSMSSMTPQKKKDNVSNHSAHTSSSIKSDSSSTSMNKSMAMPGMNHSAMSQSKTSNSAQMKSDSSSTS
;
A
#
# COMPACT_ATOMS: atom_id res chain seq x y z
N MET A 1 -12.34 73.84 13.72
CA MET A 1 -12.49 72.70 14.67
C MET A 1 -11.65 71.56 14.12
N LEU A 2 -10.39 71.48 14.56
CA LEU A 2 -9.30 70.74 13.90
C LEU A 2 -8.30 70.31 14.99
N GLN A 3 -7.58 69.20 14.78
CA GLN A 3 -6.56 68.65 15.69
C GLN A 3 -7.00 68.32 17.13
N LYS A 4 -7.59 67.14 17.30
CA LYS A 4 -7.36 66.23 18.45
C LYS A 4 -7.67 64.80 17.98
N ASP A 5 -7.06 63.82 18.66
CA ASP A 5 -7.20 62.35 18.52
C ASP A 5 -6.16 61.57 17.70
N LEU A 6 -5.33 62.21 16.85
CA LEU A 6 -4.15 61.55 16.26
C LEU A 6 -2.92 61.52 17.20
N ARG A 7 -3.12 61.39 18.52
CA ARG A 7 -2.04 61.41 19.54
C ARG A 7 -2.01 60.22 20.51
N TYR A 8 -2.84 59.19 20.32
CA TYR A 8 -2.85 57.99 21.18
C TYR A 8 -2.24 56.72 20.57
N SER A 9 -2.00 56.67 19.25
CA SER A 9 -1.57 55.42 18.57
C SER A 9 -0.05 55.15 18.54
N ILE A 10 0.79 56.16 18.83
CA ILE A 10 2.25 56.08 18.59
C ILE A 10 3.07 55.69 19.86
N ARG A 11 2.44 55.60 21.04
CA ARG A 11 3.16 55.33 22.31
C ARG A 11 3.27 53.86 22.75
N TYR A 12 2.61 52.91 22.09
CA TYR A 12 2.69 51.48 22.46
C TYR A 12 3.65 50.64 21.59
N CYS A 13 4.11 51.13 20.44
CA CYS A 13 5.04 50.39 19.56
C CYS A 13 6.53 50.46 19.98
N PHE A 14 6.88 51.21 21.04
CA PHE A 14 8.28 51.45 21.42
C PHE A 14 8.76 50.75 22.70
N PHE A 15 7.92 49.94 23.37
CA PHE A 15 8.24 49.35 24.68
C PHE A 15 8.48 47.84 24.70
N LEU A 16 8.52 47.16 23.55
CA LEU A 16 8.69 45.70 23.45
C LEU A 16 9.86 45.25 22.56
N PHE A 17 10.77 46.16 22.19
CA PHE A 17 11.90 45.88 21.28
C PHE A 17 13.30 46.06 21.89
N SER A 18 13.41 46.11 23.23
CA SER A 18 14.65 46.48 23.93
C SER A 18 15.05 45.55 25.08
N PHE A 19 14.74 44.25 24.98
CA PHE A 19 15.03 43.30 26.08
C PHE A 19 15.43 41.88 25.60
N LEU A 20 16.40 41.78 24.67
CA LEU A 20 17.06 40.49 24.34
C LEU A 20 18.42 40.61 23.60
N LEU A 21 19.23 41.60 23.98
CA LEU A 21 20.67 41.66 23.68
C LEU A 21 21.43 42.11 24.94
N PHE A 22 22.64 41.57 25.14
CA PHE A 22 23.54 41.71 26.32
C PHE A 22 23.28 40.81 27.55
N SER A 23 23.75 39.56 27.45
CA SER A 23 24.70 38.97 28.43
C SER A 23 25.46 37.83 27.72
N SER A 24 26.66 38.12 27.20
CA SER A 24 27.95 37.98 27.90
C SER A 24 28.55 36.59 27.78
N SER A 25 29.63 36.54 27.02
CA SER A 25 30.50 35.40 26.72
C SER A 25 31.40 34.97 27.88
N ALA A 26 32.06 33.83 27.67
CA ALA A 26 33.19 33.25 28.40
C ALA A 26 32.85 32.37 29.63
N LEU A 27 33.18 31.08 29.50
CA LEU A 27 34.13 30.44 30.42
C LEU A 27 34.85 29.29 29.69
N PHE A 28 36.18 29.40 29.57
CA PHE A 28 37.06 28.26 29.30
C PHE A 28 37.39 27.60 30.66
N ALA A 29 37.27 26.27 30.76
CA ALA A 29 37.85 25.46 31.82
C ALA A 29 38.11 24.07 31.21
N GLN A 30 39.36 23.80 30.83
CA GLN A 30 40.37 23.07 31.62
C GLN A 30 40.31 21.56 31.40
N HIS A 31 41.29 21.11 30.63
CA HIS A 31 41.58 19.72 30.30
C HIS A 31 42.48 19.17 31.41
N GLU A 32 41.95 18.35 32.32
CA GLU A 32 42.74 17.77 33.41
C GLU A 32 43.21 16.35 33.04
N GLN A 33 44.49 16.08 33.22
CA GLN A 33 45.08 14.76 33.02
C GLN A 33 44.84 13.91 34.26
N HIS A 34 44.30 12.69 34.10
CA HIS A 34 44.40 11.68 35.13
C HIS A 34 45.31 10.53 34.71
N ASN A 35 46.26 10.22 35.60
CA ASN A 35 47.35 9.31 35.38
C ASN A 35 46.89 7.86 35.15
N VAL A 36 47.68 7.15 34.34
CA VAL A 36 47.63 5.70 34.22
C VAL A 36 47.96 5.07 35.56
N SER A 37 47.10 4.17 36.04
CA SER A 37 47.45 3.18 37.06
C SER A 37 47.32 1.79 36.46
N THR A 38 48.46 1.13 36.28
CA THR A 38 48.54 -0.28 35.87
C THR A 38 48.21 -1.18 37.06
N GLN A 39 47.59 -2.35 36.81
CA GLN A 39 47.72 -3.65 37.52
C GLN A 39 46.79 -4.69 36.80
N PRO A 40 47.02 -6.01 36.92
CA PRO A 40 46.72 -6.96 35.84
C PRO A 40 45.33 -7.63 35.88
N LEU A 41 44.86 -8.06 34.70
CA LEU A 41 43.70 -8.96 34.58
C LEU A 41 44.01 -10.36 35.13
N THR A 42 43.07 -10.93 35.89
CA THR A 42 43.07 -12.34 36.29
C THR A 42 41.78 -13.03 35.83
N SER A 43 41.90 -14.27 35.36
CA SER A 43 40.85 -14.99 34.63
C SER A 43 39.87 -15.74 35.54
N PRO A 44 38.54 -15.62 35.36
CA PRO A 44 37.57 -16.49 36.01
C PRO A 44 37.55 -17.92 35.42
N LYS A 45 37.48 -18.93 36.29
CA LYS A 45 37.49 -20.36 35.93
C LYS A 45 36.16 -20.82 35.33
N THR A 46 36.21 -21.73 34.36
CA THR A 46 35.05 -22.46 33.84
C THR A 46 34.74 -23.69 34.71
N THR A 47 33.50 -23.80 35.19
CA THR A 47 33.00 -25.00 35.89
C THR A 47 31.95 -25.68 35.03
N LYS A 48 32.19 -26.94 34.66
CA LYS A 48 31.22 -27.78 33.92
C LYS A 48 30.18 -28.36 34.88
N LEU A 49 28.90 -28.27 34.53
CA LEU A 49 27.82 -29.06 35.12
C LEU A 49 27.04 -29.76 34.00
N GLN A 50 26.89 -31.08 34.10
CA GLN A 50 26.12 -31.90 33.16
C GLN A 50 24.67 -32.06 33.66
N PRO A 51 23.64 -31.94 32.80
CA PRO A 51 22.28 -32.31 33.15
C PRO A 51 22.05 -33.82 33.05
N LYS A 52 21.29 -34.36 34.01
CA LYS A 52 20.93 -35.78 34.17
C LYS A 52 19.65 -36.10 33.38
N PRO A 53 19.53 -37.25 32.69
CA PRO A 53 18.34 -37.56 31.89
C PRO A 53 17.17 -38.03 32.75
N THR A 54 15.99 -37.43 32.54
CA THR A 54 14.69 -37.91 33.07
C THR A 54 13.86 -38.43 31.91
N GLN A 55 13.41 -39.69 31.97
CA GLN A 55 12.60 -40.28 30.91
C GLN A 55 11.13 -39.84 31.01
N TYR A 56 10.57 -39.39 29.89
CA TYR A 56 9.12 -39.35 29.67
C TYR A 56 8.73 -40.49 28.74
N LYS A 57 7.76 -41.31 29.16
CA LYS A 57 7.10 -42.28 28.26
C LYS A 57 6.15 -41.51 27.33
N THR A 58 6.28 -41.76 26.03
CA THR A 58 5.32 -41.30 25.03
C THR A 58 4.67 -42.51 24.38
N GLU A 59 3.38 -42.75 24.66
CA GLU A 59 2.60 -43.75 23.92
C GLU A 59 2.24 -43.16 22.55
N GLN A 60 2.55 -43.88 21.47
CA GLN A 60 2.19 -43.49 20.11
C GLN A 60 0.79 -44.03 19.75
N PRO A 61 -0.15 -43.20 19.29
CA PRO A 61 -1.35 -43.68 18.61
C PRO A 61 -0.96 -44.29 17.25
N THR A 62 -1.49 -45.47 16.94
CA THR A 62 -1.24 -46.16 15.67
C THR A 62 -1.92 -45.44 14.49
N ALA A 63 -1.13 -44.73 13.69
CA ALA A 63 -1.62 -44.04 12.51
C ALA A 63 -2.08 -45.03 11.41
N LYS A 64 -3.36 -44.97 11.04
CA LYS A 64 -3.87 -45.65 9.84
C LYS A 64 -3.19 -45.07 8.60
N LYS A 65 -2.59 -45.91 7.76
CA LYS A 65 -2.03 -45.51 6.46
C LYS A 65 -3.14 -45.00 5.54
N GLN A 66 -3.32 -43.68 5.46
CA GLN A 66 -3.97 -43.06 4.32
C GLN A 66 -2.97 -43.03 3.15
N SER A 67 -3.45 -43.40 1.96
CA SER A 67 -2.65 -43.36 0.74
C SER A 67 -2.33 -41.91 0.40
N VAL A 68 -1.03 -41.57 0.41
CA VAL A 68 -0.55 -40.30 -0.13
C VAL A 68 -0.90 -40.26 -1.62
N LYS A 69 -1.83 -39.38 -2.01
CA LYS A 69 -2.02 -39.06 -3.42
C LYS A 69 -0.74 -38.39 -3.92
N THR A 70 -0.03 -39.06 -4.82
CA THR A 70 1.09 -38.48 -5.55
C THR A 70 0.64 -37.17 -6.18
N VAL A 71 1.25 -36.06 -5.78
CA VAL A 71 1.05 -34.77 -6.47
C VAL A 71 1.71 -34.92 -7.83
N THR A 72 0.91 -35.12 -8.87
CA THR A 72 1.38 -35.09 -10.25
C THR A 72 1.98 -33.72 -10.52
N PRO A 73 3.23 -33.61 -11.03
CA PRO A 73 3.73 -32.34 -11.52
C PRO A 73 2.75 -31.79 -12.55
N LEU A 74 2.37 -30.52 -12.45
CA LEU A 74 1.55 -29.88 -13.47
C LEU A 74 2.29 -29.97 -14.81
N THR A 75 1.78 -30.82 -15.71
CA THR A 75 2.35 -31.02 -17.05
C THR A 75 1.97 -29.82 -17.92
N MET A 76 2.56 -28.67 -17.60
CA MET A 76 2.34 -27.42 -18.32
C MET A 76 2.88 -27.60 -19.75
N THR A 77 1.98 -27.69 -20.72
CA THR A 77 2.29 -27.42 -22.13
C THR A 77 3.06 -26.10 -22.21
N GLY A 78 4.23 -26.10 -22.84
CA GLY A 78 5.08 -24.90 -22.87
C GLY A 78 4.35 -23.71 -23.47
N GLY A 79 4.30 -22.59 -22.72
CA GLY A 79 3.71 -21.35 -23.23
C GLY A 79 4.57 -20.72 -24.31
N ALA A 80 4.09 -19.61 -24.86
CA ALA A 80 4.79 -18.89 -25.92
C ALA A 80 6.04 -18.19 -25.37
N LYS A 81 7.04 -18.02 -26.25
CA LYS A 81 8.25 -17.26 -25.93
C LYS A 81 8.07 -15.82 -26.40
N HIS A 82 8.07 -14.88 -25.47
CA HIS A 82 7.92 -13.46 -25.75
C HIS A 82 9.22 -12.70 -25.50
N THR A 83 9.51 -11.71 -26.34
CA THR A 83 10.58 -10.73 -26.10
C THR A 83 10.01 -9.33 -26.23
N VAL A 84 10.23 -8.50 -25.21
CA VAL A 84 9.73 -7.11 -25.14
C VAL A 84 10.87 -6.18 -24.78
N ASN A 85 10.89 -4.99 -25.39
CA ASN A 85 11.87 -3.94 -25.11
C ASN A 85 11.20 -2.79 -24.36
N LEU A 86 11.79 -2.44 -23.21
CA LEU A 86 11.42 -1.29 -22.39
C LEU A 86 12.59 -0.31 -22.38
N VAL A 87 12.38 0.89 -22.92
CA VAL A 87 13.37 1.98 -22.93
C VAL A 87 13.00 2.97 -21.83
N VAL A 88 13.76 2.96 -20.74
CA VAL A 88 13.62 3.89 -19.61
C VAL A 88 14.33 5.19 -19.98
N ALA A 89 13.60 6.29 -20.07
CA ALA A 89 14.14 7.59 -20.48
C ALA A 89 13.40 8.76 -19.82
N TYR A 90 14.05 9.91 -19.74
CA TYR A 90 13.39 11.12 -19.25
C TYR A 90 12.36 11.68 -20.24
N LYS A 91 11.24 12.17 -19.71
CA LYS A 91 10.18 12.89 -20.44
C LYS A 91 9.78 14.15 -19.69
N MET A 92 9.44 15.22 -20.41
CA MET A 92 8.81 16.39 -19.80
C MET A 92 7.29 16.19 -19.69
N VAL A 93 6.74 16.44 -18.51
CA VAL A 93 5.31 16.32 -18.19
C VAL A 93 4.80 17.58 -17.50
N ASN A 94 3.47 17.77 -17.50
CA ASN A 94 2.81 18.88 -16.80
C ASN A 94 1.50 18.39 -16.13
N PHE A 95 1.65 17.54 -15.12
CA PHE A 95 0.52 16.97 -14.38
C PHE A 95 -0.09 17.93 -13.35
N ALA A 96 0.72 18.86 -12.81
CA ALA A 96 0.36 19.75 -11.71
C ALA A 96 0.69 21.23 -12.01
N GLY A 97 0.42 21.69 -13.24
CA GLY A 97 0.58 23.09 -13.65
C GLY A 97 2.03 23.58 -13.83
N LYS A 98 3.03 22.74 -13.57
CA LYS A 98 4.46 23.03 -13.74
C LYS A 98 5.09 21.99 -14.68
N LEU A 99 5.81 22.47 -15.69
CA LEU A 99 6.59 21.62 -16.57
C LEU A 99 7.76 20.99 -15.79
N ARG A 100 7.85 19.66 -15.78
CA ARG A 100 8.76 18.88 -14.94
C ARG A 100 9.34 17.69 -15.71
N ARG A 101 10.58 17.32 -15.40
CA ARG A 101 11.18 16.05 -15.82
C ARG A 101 10.55 14.91 -15.01
N ALA A 102 10.24 13.82 -15.70
CA ALA A 102 9.70 12.57 -15.19
C ALA A 102 10.44 11.39 -15.87
N ILE A 103 10.37 10.20 -15.29
CA ILE A 103 10.90 8.97 -15.88
C ILE A 103 9.75 8.25 -16.60
N ALA A 104 9.91 8.03 -17.89
CA ALA A 104 8.94 7.35 -18.75
C ALA A 104 9.54 6.07 -19.32
N VAL A 105 8.68 5.11 -19.66
CA VAL A 105 9.08 3.89 -20.38
C VAL A 105 8.45 3.90 -21.75
N ASN A 106 9.25 3.72 -22.81
CA ASN A 106 8.81 3.84 -24.20
C ASN A 106 8.03 5.17 -24.47
N GLY A 107 8.42 6.26 -23.78
CA GLY A 107 7.82 7.58 -23.94
C GLY A 107 6.45 7.80 -23.27
N GLN A 108 5.96 6.87 -22.44
CA GLN A 108 4.67 6.99 -21.72
C GLN A 108 4.80 6.83 -20.20
N ILE A 109 3.85 7.47 -19.50
CA ILE A 109 3.59 7.39 -18.06
C ILE A 109 2.05 7.32 -17.93
N PRO A 110 1.46 6.24 -17.38
CA PRO A 110 2.11 4.99 -16.97
C PRO A 110 2.90 4.35 -18.11
N ALA A 111 3.88 3.53 -17.75
CA ALA A 111 4.63 2.68 -18.65
C ALA A 111 3.72 1.66 -19.36
N PRO A 112 4.09 1.11 -20.55
CA PRO A 112 3.21 0.25 -21.32
C PRO A 112 2.69 -0.94 -20.53
N THR A 113 1.41 -1.27 -20.72
CA THR A 113 0.85 -2.54 -20.23
C THR A 113 1.57 -3.70 -20.90
N LEU A 114 2.23 -4.51 -20.08
CA LEU A 114 2.71 -5.84 -20.46
C LEU A 114 1.54 -6.81 -20.30
N HIS A 115 1.27 -7.64 -21.30
CA HIS A 115 0.13 -8.56 -21.30
C HIS A 115 0.56 -9.89 -21.91
N PHE A 116 0.51 -10.95 -21.09
CA PHE A 116 0.94 -12.30 -21.43
C PHE A 116 -0.10 -13.33 -20.94
N LYS A 117 0.20 -14.63 -21.07
CA LYS A 117 -0.61 -15.74 -20.57
C LYS A 117 0.15 -16.57 -19.54
N GLU A 118 -0.60 -17.26 -18.68
CA GLU A 118 -0.04 -18.23 -17.75
C GLU A 118 0.72 -19.33 -18.51
N GLY A 119 1.96 -19.60 -18.10
CA GLY A 119 2.86 -20.57 -18.73
C GLY A 119 3.84 -20.01 -19.75
N ASP A 120 3.70 -18.74 -20.18
CA ASP A 120 4.62 -18.09 -21.13
C ASP A 120 6.03 -17.91 -20.57
N GLU A 121 7.04 -17.93 -21.44
CA GLU A 121 8.42 -17.57 -21.12
C GLU A 121 8.72 -16.17 -21.66
N VAL A 122 8.99 -15.22 -20.76
CA VAL A 122 9.22 -13.81 -21.11
C VAL A 122 10.69 -13.44 -21.02
N THR A 123 11.16 -12.68 -22.01
CA THR A 123 12.43 -11.95 -21.98
C THR A 123 12.13 -10.45 -22.10
N ILE A 124 12.36 -9.69 -21.02
CA ILE A 124 12.11 -8.25 -21.00
C ILE A 124 13.46 -7.54 -20.95
N ASN A 125 13.80 -6.87 -22.05
CA ASN A 125 15.04 -6.11 -22.21
C ASN A 125 14.79 -4.68 -21.73
N VAL A 126 15.39 -4.30 -20.60
CA VAL A 126 15.27 -2.96 -20.03
C VAL A 126 16.53 -2.18 -20.38
N TYR A 127 16.38 -1.19 -21.25
CA TYR A 127 17.43 -0.26 -21.68
C TYR A 127 17.36 1.00 -20.81
N ASN A 128 18.48 1.37 -20.18
CA ASN A 128 18.56 2.55 -19.33
C ASN A 128 19.15 3.74 -20.11
N HIS A 129 18.32 4.73 -20.44
CA HIS A 129 18.74 6.01 -21.04
C HIS A 129 18.65 7.19 -20.04
N LEU A 130 18.68 6.91 -18.72
CA LEU A 130 18.86 7.92 -17.67
C LEU A 130 20.35 8.25 -17.48
N ASP A 131 20.63 9.33 -16.73
CA ASP A 131 21.97 9.73 -16.29
C ASP A 131 22.40 9.02 -14.98
N GLU A 132 21.55 8.15 -14.42
CA GLU A 132 21.78 7.35 -13.22
C GLU A 132 21.36 5.87 -13.40
N GLY A 133 21.70 5.02 -12.42
CA GLY A 133 21.30 3.62 -12.42
C GLY A 133 19.80 3.42 -12.22
N THR A 134 19.23 2.33 -12.75
CA THR A 134 17.81 1.97 -12.57
C THR A 134 17.63 0.45 -12.43
N SER A 135 16.48 -0.01 -11.96
CA SER A 135 16.09 -1.44 -11.92
C SER A 135 14.58 -1.57 -11.91
N ILE A 136 14.03 -2.67 -12.44
CA ILE A 136 12.58 -2.89 -12.54
C ILE A 136 12.17 -4.10 -11.71
N HIS A 137 11.31 -3.89 -10.70
CA HIS A 137 10.66 -4.96 -9.94
C HIS A 137 9.32 -5.35 -10.53
N TRP A 138 8.99 -6.64 -10.46
CA TRP A 138 7.77 -7.23 -11.01
C TRP A 138 6.80 -7.54 -9.87
N HIS A 139 6.07 -6.51 -9.43
CA HIS A 139 5.32 -6.51 -8.18
C HIS A 139 4.32 -7.67 -8.10
N GLY A 140 4.55 -8.53 -7.11
CA GLY A 140 3.73 -9.72 -6.85
C GLY A 140 4.04 -10.94 -7.73
N LEU A 141 5.01 -10.89 -8.65
CA LEU A 141 5.39 -12.03 -9.47
C LEU A 141 6.46 -12.93 -8.81
N LEU A 142 6.22 -14.24 -8.85
CA LEU A 142 7.14 -15.30 -8.43
C LEU A 142 8.18 -15.55 -9.53
N VAL A 143 9.20 -14.71 -9.56
CA VAL A 143 10.35 -14.81 -10.47
C VAL A 143 11.55 -15.47 -9.78
N PRO A 144 12.52 -16.04 -10.52
CA PRO A 144 13.83 -16.38 -9.96
C PRO A 144 14.45 -15.12 -9.33
N TRP A 145 15.02 -15.23 -8.13
CA TRP A 145 15.41 -14.04 -7.36
C TRP A 145 16.36 -13.09 -8.09
N GLN A 146 17.22 -13.58 -9.00
CA GLN A 146 18.11 -12.72 -9.82
C GLN A 146 17.37 -11.85 -10.85
N MET A 147 16.08 -12.09 -11.07
CA MET A 147 15.20 -11.36 -11.99
C MET A 147 14.20 -10.46 -11.25
N ASP A 148 14.29 -10.41 -9.92
CA ASP A 148 13.34 -9.73 -9.04
C ASP A 148 13.46 -8.19 -9.05
N GLY A 149 14.61 -7.64 -9.44
CA GLY A 149 14.72 -6.21 -9.73
C GLY A 149 15.01 -5.28 -8.56
N VAL A 150 15.11 -5.80 -7.33
CA VAL A 150 15.43 -4.99 -6.13
C VAL A 150 16.91 -4.58 -6.17
N ASP A 151 17.12 -3.26 -6.22
CA ASP A 151 18.43 -2.64 -6.32
C ASP A 151 19.33 -2.98 -5.12
N GLU A 152 20.59 -3.32 -5.38
CA GLU A 152 21.60 -3.80 -4.42
C GLU A 152 21.19 -5.02 -3.55
N VAL A 153 20.08 -5.71 -3.87
CA VAL A 153 19.63 -6.94 -3.18
C VAL A 153 19.59 -8.13 -4.13
N SER A 154 18.73 -8.11 -5.15
CA SER A 154 18.61 -9.19 -6.14
C SER A 154 19.50 -8.98 -7.37
N GLN A 155 19.82 -7.72 -7.68
CA GLN A 155 20.73 -7.36 -8.77
C GLN A 155 21.48 -6.05 -8.48
N LYS A 156 22.50 -5.79 -9.30
CA LYS A 156 23.07 -4.43 -9.42
C LYS A 156 22.15 -3.56 -10.28
N PRO A 157 22.20 -2.23 -10.11
CA PRO A 157 21.44 -1.32 -10.98
C PRO A 157 21.97 -1.41 -12.42
N ILE A 158 21.04 -1.30 -13.37
CA ILE A 158 21.34 -1.17 -14.79
C ILE A 158 22.05 0.16 -14.99
N PRO A 159 23.33 0.20 -15.42
CA PRO A 159 24.07 1.46 -15.51
C PRO A 159 23.51 2.36 -16.63
N PRO A 160 23.79 3.68 -16.62
CA PRO A 160 23.50 4.58 -17.74
C PRO A 160 24.01 4.03 -19.08
N GLY A 161 23.15 4.03 -20.10
CA GLY A 161 23.41 3.43 -21.41
C GLY A 161 23.43 1.89 -21.44
N GLY A 162 23.22 1.24 -20.29
CA GLY A 162 23.21 -0.21 -20.15
C GLY A 162 21.88 -0.87 -20.50
N VAL A 163 21.90 -2.20 -20.53
CA VAL A 163 20.72 -3.05 -20.70
C VAL A 163 20.76 -4.22 -19.72
N PHE A 164 19.60 -4.63 -19.21
CA PHE A 164 19.43 -5.89 -18.48
C PHE A 164 18.34 -6.74 -19.11
N HIS A 165 18.52 -8.05 -19.06
CA HIS A 165 17.64 -9.03 -19.70
C HIS A 165 16.93 -9.85 -18.63
N TYR A 166 15.76 -9.38 -18.20
CA TYR A 166 14.90 -10.13 -17.28
C TYR A 166 14.33 -11.35 -18.00
N ARG A 167 14.58 -12.56 -17.49
CA ARG A 167 14.17 -13.82 -18.14
C ARG A 167 13.54 -14.77 -17.14
N PHE A 168 12.24 -14.99 -17.27
CA PHE A 168 11.48 -15.87 -16.36
C PHE A 168 10.26 -16.47 -17.04
N LYS A 169 9.70 -17.50 -16.41
CA LYS A 169 8.45 -18.15 -16.81
C LYS A 169 7.32 -17.65 -15.93
N LEU A 170 6.15 -17.41 -16.52
CA LEU A 170 4.96 -16.95 -15.81
C LEU A 170 4.20 -18.15 -15.24
N TYR A 171 4.07 -18.21 -13.92
CA TYR A 171 3.31 -19.26 -13.20
C TYR A 171 1.98 -18.75 -12.61
N GLN A 172 1.78 -17.44 -12.64
CA GLN A 172 0.62 -16.77 -12.08
C GLN A 172 -0.31 -16.28 -13.19
N ARG A 173 -1.47 -15.77 -12.76
CA ARG A 173 -2.53 -15.18 -13.56
C ARG A 173 -3.15 -14.03 -12.76
N GLY A 174 -3.76 -13.05 -13.44
CA GLY A 174 -4.40 -11.90 -12.82
C GLY A 174 -3.76 -10.57 -13.17
N THR A 175 -4.17 -9.54 -12.43
CA THR A 175 -3.62 -8.17 -12.49
C THR A 175 -2.41 -8.04 -11.56
N TYR A 176 -1.29 -7.63 -12.13
CA TYR A 176 -0.05 -7.25 -11.46
C TYR A 176 0.47 -5.93 -12.05
N TRP A 177 1.61 -5.46 -11.55
CA TRP A 177 2.25 -4.24 -12.02
C TRP A 177 3.78 -4.35 -11.91
N TYR A 178 4.49 -3.38 -12.48
CA TYR A 178 5.95 -3.29 -12.40
C TYR A 178 6.35 -1.84 -12.15
N HIS A 179 7.43 -1.62 -11.44
CA HIS A 179 7.89 -0.28 -11.07
C HIS A 179 9.41 -0.24 -10.88
N ALA A 180 9.97 0.97 -10.82
CA ALA A 180 11.37 1.11 -10.44
C ALA A 180 11.57 0.68 -8.99
N HIS A 181 12.55 -0.17 -8.75
CA HIS A 181 13.01 -0.49 -7.39
C HIS A 181 14.42 0.07 -7.10
N ALA A 182 14.86 1.01 -7.95
CA ALA A 182 16.03 1.84 -7.72
C ALA A 182 15.63 3.19 -7.10
N LYS A 183 16.23 3.50 -5.94
CA LYS A 183 15.99 4.74 -5.18
C LYS A 183 14.51 5.06 -4.94
N VAL A 184 14.00 6.09 -5.62
CA VAL A 184 12.65 6.67 -5.55
C VAL A 184 12.10 6.97 -6.96
N GLN A 185 12.64 6.31 -7.98
CA GLN A 185 12.33 6.55 -9.40
C GLN A 185 10.87 6.22 -9.77
N GLU A 186 10.21 5.37 -8.99
CA GLU A 186 8.78 5.06 -9.09
C GLU A 186 7.93 6.34 -8.97
N GLN A 187 8.18 7.13 -7.92
CA GLN A 187 7.51 8.42 -7.68
C GLN A 187 7.74 9.43 -8.82
N GLU A 188 8.83 9.29 -9.58
CA GLU A 188 9.11 10.14 -10.74
C GLU A 188 8.45 9.65 -12.05
N GLY A 189 7.65 8.57 -12.00
CA GLY A 189 6.80 8.10 -13.11
C GLY A 189 7.11 6.68 -13.62
N LEU A 190 8.13 6.00 -13.08
CA LEU A 190 8.51 4.67 -13.54
C LEU A 190 7.65 3.57 -12.87
N TYR A 191 6.42 3.42 -13.37
CA TYR A 191 5.50 2.33 -13.05
C TYR A 191 4.65 1.96 -14.27
N GLY A 192 4.24 0.70 -14.39
CA GLY A 192 3.42 0.17 -15.49
C GLY A 192 2.67 -1.09 -15.11
N THR A 193 1.75 -1.52 -15.96
CA THR A 193 0.84 -2.64 -15.69
C THR A 193 1.38 -3.97 -16.23
N PHE A 194 1.14 -5.06 -15.51
CA PHE A 194 1.52 -6.42 -15.92
C PHE A 194 0.30 -7.35 -15.79
N ILE A 195 -0.32 -7.72 -16.91
CA ILE A 195 -1.46 -8.64 -16.94
C ILE A 195 -0.99 -10.02 -17.38
N ILE A 196 -1.46 -11.05 -16.67
CA ILE A 196 -1.27 -12.43 -17.08
C ILE A 196 -2.65 -13.10 -17.18
N ASP A 197 -3.08 -13.45 -18.39
CA ASP A 197 -4.38 -14.08 -18.57
C ASP A 197 -4.35 -15.56 -18.12
N PRO A 198 -5.42 -16.04 -17.46
CA PRO A 198 -5.58 -17.45 -17.15
C PRO A 198 -5.74 -18.30 -18.42
N PRO A 199 -5.42 -19.61 -18.37
CA PRO A 199 -5.60 -20.51 -19.51
C PRO A 199 -7.09 -20.75 -19.84
N ASN A 200 -7.98 -20.57 -18.85
CA ASN A 200 -9.42 -20.65 -19.00
C ASN A 200 -10.05 -19.33 -18.52
N PRO A 201 -11.14 -18.84 -19.14
CA PRO A 201 -11.86 -17.67 -18.63
C PRO A 201 -12.29 -17.84 -17.16
N PRO A 202 -12.35 -16.75 -16.38
CA PRO A 202 -12.82 -16.83 -15.00
C PRO A 202 -14.33 -17.15 -14.94
N ASN A 203 -14.81 -17.53 -13.76
CA ASN A 203 -16.23 -17.90 -13.52
C ASN A 203 -17.22 -16.71 -13.55
N TYR A 204 -16.83 -15.59 -14.17
CA TYR A 204 -17.63 -14.38 -14.34
C TYR A 204 -17.46 -13.83 -15.76
N HIS A 205 -18.51 -13.24 -16.32
CA HIS A 205 -18.54 -12.70 -17.68
C HIS A 205 -18.27 -11.19 -17.72
N TYR A 206 -17.51 -10.74 -18.71
CA TYR A 206 -17.28 -9.33 -19.03
C TYR A 206 -17.14 -9.14 -20.55
N THR A 207 -17.58 -7.99 -21.06
CA THR A 207 -17.53 -7.59 -22.48
C THR A 207 -16.44 -6.55 -22.76
N LYS A 208 -15.92 -5.91 -21.71
CA LYS A 208 -14.86 -4.90 -21.72
C LYS A 208 -13.88 -5.18 -20.59
N ASP A 209 -12.60 -4.91 -20.83
CA ASP A 209 -11.53 -5.01 -19.84
C ASP A 209 -10.66 -3.76 -19.94
N TYR A 210 -10.56 -2.98 -18.87
CA TYR A 210 -9.78 -1.75 -18.82
C TYR A 210 -8.92 -1.69 -17.56
N VAL A 211 -7.72 -1.14 -17.69
CA VAL A 211 -6.81 -0.88 -16.58
C VAL A 211 -7.10 0.49 -15.97
N VAL A 212 -6.95 0.59 -14.64
CA VAL A 212 -7.08 1.82 -13.86
C VAL A 212 -5.88 1.95 -12.91
N VAL A 213 -4.81 2.60 -13.36
CA VAL A 213 -3.65 2.94 -12.54
C VAL A 213 -3.92 4.23 -11.78
N LEU A 214 -3.95 4.18 -10.45
CA LEU A 214 -4.00 5.35 -9.57
C LEU A 214 -2.59 5.70 -9.14
N SER A 215 -2.21 6.97 -9.24
CA SER A 215 -0.86 7.45 -8.91
C SER A 215 -0.86 8.90 -8.46
N ASP A 216 0.15 9.27 -7.67
CA ASP A 216 0.38 10.62 -7.17
C ASP A 216 1.58 11.27 -7.87
N TRP A 217 1.68 12.60 -7.76
CA TRP A 217 2.72 13.37 -8.44
C TRP A 217 3.16 14.58 -7.62
N SER A 218 4.48 14.79 -7.51
CA SER A 218 5.04 16.02 -6.94
C SER A 218 5.78 16.88 -7.97
N ASN A 219 5.61 18.18 -7.85
CA ASN A 219 6.41 19.21 -8.52
C ASN A 219 7.79 19.42 -7.88
N SER A 220 8.13 18.67 -6.83
CA SER A 220 9.48 18.53 -6.23
C SER A 220 10.15 17.24 -6.74
N PRO A 221 11.49 17.18 -6.88
CA PRO A 221 12.19 15.92 -7.16
C PRO A 221 11.96 14.91 -6.04
N ALA A 222 11.84 13.62 -6.35
CA ALA A 222 11.49 12.60 -5.34
C ALA A 222 12.59 12.46 -4.26
N GLU A 223 13.87 12.59 -4.62
CA GLU A 223 14.97 12.63 -3.64
C GLU A 223 14.85 13.81 -2.67
N GLN A 224 14.30 14.96 -3.11
CA GLN A 224 14.04 16.10 -2.23
C GLN A 224 12.87 15.83 -1.28
N VAL A 225 11.82 15.14 -1.75
CA VAL A 225 10.70 14.71 -0.89
C VAL A 225 11.22 13.80 0.22
N LEU A 226 12.00 12.76 -0.14
CA LEU A 226 12.63 11.86 0.84
C LEU A 226 13.60 12.59 1.79
N ALA A 227 14.38 13.55 1.28
CA ALA A 227 15.30 14.35 2.10
C ALA A 227 14.59 15.32 3.04
N ASN A 228 13.36 15.72 2.74
CA ASN A 228 12.52 16.52 3.62
C ASN A 228 11.91 15.67 4.73
N LEU A 229 11.30 14.53 4.40
CA LEU A 229 10.77 13.57 5.38
C LEU A 229 11.84 13.08 6.38
N LYS A 230 13.08 12.89 5.92
CA LYS A 230 14.21 12.52 6.78
C LYS A 230 14.68 13.62 7.73
N LYS A 231 14.27 14.88 7.53
CA LYS A 231 14.55 16.00 8.46
C LYS A 231 13.42 16.17 9.46
N ASP A 232 12.18 16.05 8.98
CA ASP A 232 10.97 16.20 9.76
C ASP A 232 9.84 15.40 9.09
N GLY A 233 9.15 14.55 9.85
CA GLY A 233 7.98 13.81 9.36
C GLY A 233 6.81 14.76 9.05
N ASP A 234 6.67 15.83 9.85
CA ASP A 234 5.63 16.84 9.69
C ASP A 234 5.93 17.87 8.57
N TYR A 235 6.97 17.66 7.76
CA TYR A 235 7.42 18.67 6.77
C TYR A 235 6.30 19.12 5.81
N TYR A 236 5.45 18.20 5.35
CA TYR A 236 4.34 18.51 4.46
C TYR A 236 3.03 18.80 5.20
N SER A 237 2.97 18.58 6.53
CA SER A 237 1.77 18.74 7.34
C SER A 237 0.99 20.04 7.06
N PRO A 238 1.61 21.23 6.98
CA PRO A 238 0.92 22.50 6.71
C PRO A 238 0.11 22.58 5.40
N ARG A 239 0.28 21.64 4.46
CA ARG A 239 -0.48 21.57 3.20
C ARG A 239 -1.80 20.77 3.31
N PHE A 240 -1.98 19.94 4.33
CA PHE A 240 -3.20 19.11 4.43
C PHE A 240 -4.40 19.92 4.93
N PRO A 241 -5.60 19.74 4.33
CA PRO A 241 -6.79 20.50 4.69
C PRO A 241 -7.34 20.18 6.10
N LEU A 242 -7.00 19.01 6.63
CA LEU A 242 -7.48 18.53 7.94
C LEU A 242 -6.60 18.99 9.11
N GLN A 243 -5.54 19.78 8.88
CA GLN A 243 -4.61 20.14 9.96
C GLN A 243 -5.30 20.77 11.18
N PRO A 244 -4.93 20.34 12.41
CA PRO A 244 -5.57 20.84 13.62
C PRO A 244 -5.32 22.34 13.79
N SER A 245 -6.39 23.10 13.87
CA SER A 245 -6.33 24.54 14.10
C SER A 245 -7.42 24.97 15.05
N LEU A 246 -7.19 26.07 15.78
CA LEU A 246 -8.20 26.65 16.67
C LEU A 246 -9.50 26.99 15.89
N MET A 247 -9.39 27.38 14.62
CA MET A 247 -10.54 27.66 13.77
C MET A 247 -11.34 26.38 13.42
N LYS A 248 -10.66 25.30 13.00
CA LYS A 248 -11.31 23.99 12.75
C LYS A 248 -11.96 23.46 14.03
N PHE A 249 -11.25 23.50 15.16
CA PHE A 249 -11.79 23.12 16.47
C PHE A 249 -13.07 23.90 16.83
N LEU A 250 -13.05 25.23 16.73
CA LEU A 250 -14.22 26.07 17.05
C LEU A 250 -15.40 25.80 16.10
N HIS A 251 -15.13 25.57 14.82
CA HIS A 251 -16.14 25.22 13.82
C HIS A 251 -16.81 23.87 14.15
N ASP A 252 -16.00 22.83 14.36
CA ASP A 252 -16.47 21.47 14.59
C ASP A 252 -17.17 21.37 15.94
N TYR A 253 -16.60 21.96 17.00
CA TYR A 253 -17.20 21.99 18.34
C TYR A 253 -18.57 22.67 18.36
N ARG A 254 -18.76 23.75 17.57
CA ARG A 254 -20.08 24.42 17.46
C ARG A 254 -21.12 23.51 16.83
N LYS A 255 -20.78 22.81 15.74
CA LYS A 255 -21.68 21.89 15.01
C LYS A 255 -21.90 20.55 15.72
N ALA A 256 -20.95 20.13 16.57
CA ALA A 256 -20.96 18.85 17.27
C ALA A 256 -22.07 18.71 18.32
N SER A 257 -22.57 17.49 18.48
CA SER A 257 -23.45 17.07 19.58
C SER A 257 -22.73 17.10 20.94
N PRO A 258 -23.45 17.07 22.08
CA PRO A 258 -22.81 17.03 23.41
C PRO A 258 -21.84 15.87 23.62
N GLN A 259 -22.12 14.71 23.02
CA GLN A 259 -21.25 13.53 23.03
C GLN A 259 -20.00 13.75 22.16
N GLU A 260 -20.18 14.31 20.97
CA GLU A 260 -19.10 14.55 20.02
C GLU A 260 -18.14 15.66 20.49
N ARG A 261 -18.66 16.70 21.16
CA ARG A 261 -17.87 17.73 21.86
C ARG A 261 -16.92 17.15 22.89
N LYS A 262 -17.33 16.09 23.62
CA LYS A 262 -16.45 15.40 24.58
C LYS A 262 -15.32 14.65 23.87
N LYS A 263 -15.60 13.99 22.73
CA LYS A 263 -14.60 13.31 21.91
C LYS A 263 -13.58 14.30 21.34
N LEU A 264 -14.03 15.39 20.73
CA LEU A 264 -13.16 16.46 20.21
C LEU A 264 -12.20 17.02 21.28
N ILE A 265 -12.67 17.23 22.52
CA ILE A 265 -11.80 17.64 23.63
C ILE A 265 -10.79 16.55 23.99
N ALA A 266 -11.15 15.26 23.94
CA ALA A 266 -10.24 14.16 24.19
C ALA A 266 -9.17 14.04 23.09
N ASP A 267 -9.56 14.12 21.82
CA ASP A 267 -8.64 14.10 20.66
C ASP A 267 -7.57 15.19 20.77
N TYR A 268 -7.99 16.45 21.02
CA TYR A 268 -7.06 17.58 21.17
C TYR A 268 -6.19 17.49 22.43
N LYS A 269 -6.64 16.80 23.50
CA LYS A 269 -5.79 16.50 24.67
C LYS A 269 -4.76 15.42 24.35
N MET A 270 -5.14 14.37 23.64
CA MET A 270 -4.20 13.33 23.20
C MET A 270 -3.13 13.91 22.27
N MET A 271 -3.49 14.83 21.38
CA MET A 271 -2.55 15.58 20.53
C MET A 271 -1.48 16.35 21.33
N GLN A 272 -1.79 16.81 22.55
CA GLN A 272 -0.82 17.47 23.43
C GLN A 272 0.07 16.48 24.20
N GLN A 273 -0.29 15.20 24.24
CA GLN A 273 0.41 14.14 24.97
C GLN A 273 1.23 13.24 24.03
N MET A 274 0.79 13.06 22.79
CA MET A 274 1.47 12.30 21.75
C MET A 274 2.25 13.22 20.81
N ARG A 275 3.25 12.67 20.11
CA ARG A 275 4.03 13.38 19.09
C ARG A 275 3.51 13.08 17.67
N MET A 276 2.20 13.16 17.51
CA MET A 276 1.48 12.85 16.26
C MET A 276 0.30 13.80 16.11
N SER A 277 0.00 14.21 14.88
CA SER A 277 -1.22 14.97 14.57
C SER A 277 -2.47 14.10 14.76
N ILE A 278 -3.63 14.72 15.00
CA ILE A 278 -4.89 13.95 15.06
C ILE A 278 -5.36 13.47 13.69
N TYR A 279 -4.79 13.99 12.59
CA TYR A 279 -5.01 13.54 11.22
C TYR A 279 -3.70 13.09 10.56
N ASP A 280 -2.94 12.28 11.28
CA ASP A 280 -1.69 11.65 10.84
C ASP A 280 -1.97 10.49 9.86
N LEU A 281 -2.44 10.83 8.65
CA LEU A 281 -2.93 9.90 7.63
C LEU A 281 -2.01 9.76 6.41
N SER A 282 -1.11 10.71 6.18
CA SER A 282 -0.24 10.78 5.00
C SER A 282 0.93 11.71 5.25
N ASP A 283 2.15 11.28 4.90
CA ASP A 283 3.37 12.07 5.12
C ASP A 283 3.64 13.13 4.03
N VAL A 284 3.06 12.97 2.83
CA VAL A 284 3.39 13.78 1.65
C VAL A 284 2.15 14.40 1.05
N ALA A 285 2.13 15.74 1.03
CA ALA A 285 1.09 16.51 0.37
C ALA A 285 1.42 16.70 -1.13
N TYR A 286 0.96 15.78 -1.98
CA TYR A 286 1.22 15.79 -3.42
C TYR A 286 0.60 16.98 -4.15
N ASP A 287 1.06 17.22 -5.38
CA ASP A 287 0.66 18.36 -6.22
C ASP A 287 -0.38 17.97 -7.29
N ALA A 288 -0.42 16.70 -7.71
CA ALA A 288 -1.51 16.12 -8.49
C ALA A 288 -1.73 14.64 -8.15
N TYR A 289 -2.93 14.17 -8.53
CA TYR A 289 -3.41 12.80 -8.37
C TYR A 289 -3.99 12.38 -9.72
N LEU A 290 -3.59 11.23 -10.22
CA LEU A 290 -3.74 10.81 -11.60
C LEU A 290 -4.49 9.48 -11.71
N LEU A 291 -5.30 9.35 -12.76
CA LEU A 291 -5.90 8.08 -13.18
C LEU A 291 -5.39 7.78 -14.59
N ASN A 292 -4.70 6.66 -14.79
CA ASN A 292 -4.02 6.30 -16.04
C ASN A 292 -3.07 7.40 -16.59
N GLY A 293 -2.46 8.21 -15.69
CA GLY A 293 -1.61 9.34 -16.06
C GLY A 293 -2.36 10.63 -16.41
N TYR A 294 -3.69 10.63 -16.32
CA TYR A 294 -4.52 11.80 -16.62
C TYR A 294 -4.83 12.59 -15.33
N PRO A 295 -4.55 13.90 -15.29
CA PRO A 295 -4.89 14.75 -14.14
C PRO A 295 -6.38 15.11 -14.13
N LYS A 296 -6.90 15.51 -12.97
CA LYS A 296 -8.31 15.95 -12.78
C LYS A 296 -8.79 17.06 -13.73
N SER A 297 -7.89 17.81 -14.37
CA SER A 297 -8.24 18.83 -15.37
C SER A 297 -8.56 18.26 -16.74
N HIS A 298 -8.07 17.05 -17.05
CA HIS A 298 -8.31 16.32 -18.30
C HIS A 298 -8.56 14.83 -17.97
N PRO A 299 -9.66 14.47 -17.27
CA PRO A 299 -9.87 13.10 -16.78
C PRO A 299 -9.87 12.04 -17.89
N TRP A 300 -9.38 10.85 -17.58
CA TRP A 300 -9.38 9.71 -18.50
C TRP A 300 -10.81 9.22 -18.80
N THR A 301 -11.07 8.82 -20.05
CA THR A 301 -12.36 8.23 -20.43
C THR A 301 -12.18 6.96 -21.26
N ALA A 302 -13.11 6.02 -21.13
CA ALA A 302 -13.17 4.81 -21.97
C ALA A 302 -14.58 4.55 -22.53
N PRO A 303 -14.70 4.10 -23.80
CA PRO A 303 -15.99 3.90 -24.45
C PRO A 303 -16.66 2.58 -24.06
N VAL A 304 -17.93 2.65 -23.66
CA VAL A 304 -18.77 1.51 -23.30
C VAL A 304 -20.15 1.61 -23.96
N LYS A 305 -20.99 0.58 -23.83
CA LYS A 305 -22.39 0.56 -24.29
C LYS A 305 -23.31 0.09 -23.17
N ALA A 306 -24.58 0.52 -23.18
CA ALA A 306 -25.57 -0.12 -22.33
C ALA A 306 -25.67 -1.62 -22.66
N GLY A 307 -25.66 -2.47 -21.63
CA GLY A 307 -25.52 -3.91 -21.73
C GLY A 307 -24.09 -4.42 -21.52
N ASP A 308 -23.06 -3.56 -21.55
CA ASP A 308 -21.69 -3.98 -21.23
C ASP A 308 -21.55 -4.34 -19.74
N THR A 309 -20.89 -5.45 -19.46
CA THR A 309 -20.26 -5.72 -18.16
C THR A 309 -18.77 -5.43 -18.31
N VAL A 310 -18.27 -4.46 -17.57
CA VAL A 310 -16.90 -3.93 -17.70
C VAL A 310 -16.07 -4.42 -16.53
N ARG A 311 -14.97 -5.14 -16.80
CA ARG A 311 -13.91 -5.34 -15.82
C ARG A 311 -13.02 -4.10 -15.77
N LEU A 312 -12.80 -3.59 -14.56
CA LEU A 312 -11.82 -2.55 -14.28
C LEU A 312 -10.75 -3.12 -13.35
N ARG A 313 -9.50 -3.09 -13.81
CA ARG A 313 -8.31 -3.61 -13.11
C ARG A 313 -7.59 -2.45 -12.42
N PHE A 314 -7.85 -2.25 -11.14
CA PHE A 314 -7.26 -1.19 -10.33
C PHE A 314 -5.87 -1.57 -9.83
N ILE A 315 -4.95 -0.60 -9.86
CA ILE A 315 -3.58 -0.71 -9.37
C ILE A 315 -3.26 0.57 -8.58
N GLY A 316 -2.84 0.42 -7.32
CA GLY A 316 -2.30 1.50 -6.50
C GLY A 316 -0.81 1.69 -6.77
N ALA A 317 -0.47 2.58 -7.70
CA ALA A 317 0.91 2.95 -8.06
C ALA A 317 1.23 4.40 -7.64
N GLY A 318 0.65 4.85 -6.52
CA GLY A 318 1.06 6.08 -5.84
C GLY A 318 2.22 5.79 -4.88
N ALA A 319 3.12 6.73 -4.69
CA ALA A 319 4.29 6.53 -3.84
C ALA A 319 3.95 6.50 -2.34
N SER A 320 2.86 7.14 -1.92
CA SER A 320 2.29 6.94 -0.56
C SER A 320 0.79 7.18 -0.44
N THR A 321 0.11 7.66 -1.48
CA THR A 321 -1.34 7.93 -1.40
C THR A 321 -2.18 6.65 -1.30
N ILE A 322 -2.97 6.55 -0.23
CA ILE A 322 -4.09 5.62 -0.14
C ILE A 322 -5.35 6.31 -0.70
N TYR A 323 -6.02 5.66 -1.65
CA TYR A 323 -7.24 6.17 -2.26
C TYR A 323 -8.47 5.44 -1.74
N ARG A 324 -9.58 6.18 -1.60
CA ARG A 324 -10.94 5.64 -1.53
C ARG A 324 -11.58 5.76 -2.90
N VAL A 325 -12.16 4.67 -3.40
CA VAL A 325 -12.68 4.56 -4.77
C VAL A 325 -14.15 4.19 -4.75
N LYS A 326 -14.97 4.91 -5.54
CA LYS A 326 -16.38 4.57 -5.80
C LYS A 326 -16.77 4.87 -7.24
N ILE A 327 -17.82 4.20 -7.71
CA ILE A 327 -18.43 4.45 -9.02
C ILE A 327 -19.93 4.71 -8.79
N PRO A 328 -20.34 5.97 -8.58
CA PRO A 328 -21.73 6.30 -8.27
C PRO A 328 -22.71 5.80 -9.34
N ASP A 329 -23.90 5.40 -8.90
CA ASP A 329 -24.99 4.86 -9.72
C ASP A 329 -24.69 3.56 -10.50
N ALA A 330 -23.56 2.89 -10.23
CA ALA A 330 -23.21 1.60 -10.80
C ALA A 330 -23.46 0.46 -9.80
N LYS A 331 -23.86 -0.71 -10.30
CA LYS A 331 -23.73 -1.95 -9.52
C LYS A 331 -22.33 -2.48 -9.72
N VAL A 332 -21.53 -2.49 -8.65
CA VAL A 332 -20.14 -2.93 -8.63
C VAL A 332 -20.02 -4.24 -7.84
N ASN A 333 -19.22 -5.18 -8.34
CA ASN A 333 -18.80 -6.35 -7.57
C ASN A 333 -17.28 -6.46 -7.58
N MET A 334 -16.67 -6.75 -6.43
CA MET A 334 -15.27 -7.18 -6.36
C MET A 334 -15.16 -8.61 -6.88
N VAL A 335 -14.19 -8.90 -7.75
CA VAL A 335 -13.99 -10.24 -8.34
C VAL A 335 -12.55 -10.74 -8.30
N HIS A 336 -11.58 -9.88 -7.99
CA HIS A 336 -10.16 -10.25 -7.91
C HIS A 336 -9.43 -9.36 -6.91
N ILE A 337 -8.53 -9.95 -6.13
CA ILE A 337 -7.70 -9.28 -5.11
C ILE A 337 -6.28 -9.82 -5.20
N GLN A 338 -5.28 -8.94 -5.38
CA GLN A 338 -3.85 -9.28 -5.27
C GLN A 338 -3.43 -10.53 -6.07
N GLY A 339 -3.79 -10.56 -7.36
CA GLY A 339 -3.50 -11.70 -8.25
C GLY A 339 -4.41 -12.92 -8.11
N ASN A 340 -5.47 -12.86 -7.28
CA ASN A 340 -6.33 -14.01 -7.01
C ASN A 340 -7.81 -13.68 -7.28
N ASP A 341 -8.50 -14.50 -8.08
CA ASP A 341 -9.96 -14.44 -8.22
C ASP A 341 -10.64 -14.72 -6.86
N VAL A 342 -11.71 -13.98 -6.57
CA VAL A 342 -12.59 -14.19 -5.41
C VAL A 342 -14.02 -14.46 -5.87
N THR A 343 -14.83 -15.09 -5.02
CA THR A 343 -16.28 -15.20 -5.25
C THR A 343 -16.85 -13.79 -5.39
N PRO A 344 -17.54 -13.44 -6.49
CA PRO A 344 -18.04 -12.09 -6.70
C PRO A 344 -18.94 -11.61 -5.57
N TYR A 345 -18.61 -10.45 -4.97
CA TYR A 345 -19.42 -9.84 -3.91
C TYR A 345 -19.66 -8.34 -4.17
N PRO A 346 -20.84 -7.80 -3.85
CA PRO A 346 -21.18 -6.41 -4.11
C PRO A 346 -20.38 -5.46 -3.21
N ILE A 347 -19.99 -4.32 -3.77
CA ILE A 347 -19.32 -3.22 -3.04
C ILE A 347 -19.92 -1.87 -3.45
N GLU A 348 -19.91 -0.90 -2.52
CA GLU A 348 -20.29 0.49 -2.77
C GLU A 348 -19.05 1.38 -2.96
N ASP A 349 -18.05 1.19 -2.11
CA ASP A 349 -16.71 1.75 -2.22
C ASP A 349 -15.65 0.76 -1.71
N PHE A 350 -14.38 1.01 -2.04
CA PHE A 350 -13.23 0.27 -1.53
C PHE A 350 -12.03 1.20 -1.33
N TRP A 351 -11.06 0.76 -0.54
CA TRP A 351 -9.77 1.45 -0.36
C TRP A 351 -8.70 0.74 -1.19
N ILE A 352 -7.70 1.48 -1.65
CA ILE A 352 -6.55 0.94 -2.37
C ILE A 352 -5.29 1.70 -1.96
N ALA A 353 -4.36 0.97 -1.33
CA ALA A 353 -3.06 1.46 -0.91
C ALA A 353 -1.99 1.23 -2.00
N PRO A 354 -0.81 1.86 -1.89
CA PRO A 354 0.36 1.53 -2.72
C PRO A 354 0.66 0.03 -2.74
N GLY A 355 0.85 -0.54 -3.93
CA GLY A 355 1.06 -1.97 -4.15
C GLY A 355 -0.20 -2.83 -4.23
N GLU A 356 -1.38 -2.31 -3.90
CA GLU A 356 -2.60 -3.10 -3.98
C GLU A 356 -3.19 -3.16 -5.40
N THR A 357 -3.74 -4.33 -5.74
CA THR A 357 -4.42 -4.60 -7.01
C THR A 357 -5.78 -5.25 -6.78
N TYR A 358 -6.79 -4.76 -7.50
CA TYR A 358 -8.18 -5.19 -7.38
C TYR A 358 -8.85 -5.22 -8.76
N ASP A 359 -9.56 -6.28 -9.13
CA ASP A 359 -10.46 -6.20 -10.30
C ASP A 359 -11.92 -6.18 -9.84
N ILE A 360 -12.68 -5.24 -10.40
CA ILE A 360 -14.12 -5.08 -10.16
C ILE A 360 -14.91 -5.24 -11.46
N LEU A 361 -16.16 -5.70 -11.36
CA LEU A 361 -17.14 -5.72 -12.46
C LEU A 361 -18.15 -4.60 -12.29
N VAL A 362 -18.33 -3.80 -13.34
CA VAL A 362 -19.27 -2.67 -13.42
C VAL A 362 -20.30 -2.95 -14.51
N ASN A 363 -21.58 -2.94 -14.17
CA ASN A 363 -22.66 -3.16 -15.14
C ASN A 363 -23.22 -1.85 -15.70
N ILE A 364 -23.07 -1.65 -17.01
CA ILE A 364 -23.52 -0.44 -17.73
C ILE A 364 -24.99 -0.61 -18.11
N GLN A 365 -25.89 -0.11 -17.26
CA GLN A 365 -27.34 -0.32 -17.39
C GLN A 365 -28.05 0.80 -18.17
N LYS A 366 -27.47 2.01 -18.23
CA LYS A 366 -28.10 3.21 -18.79
C LYS A 366 -27.12 3.94 -19.71
N ASN A 367 -27.64 4.60 -20.74
CA ASN A 367 -26.87 5.47 -21.64
C ASN A 367 -26.51 6.80 -20.95
N LYS A 368 -25.62 6.75 -19.96
CA LYS A 368 -25.09 7.89 -19.20
C LYS A 368 -23.62 7.63 -18.87
N PRO A 369 -22.82 8.66 -18.50
CA PRO A 369 -21.46 8.41 -18.04
C PRO A 369 -21.47 7.78 -16.64
N TYR A 370 -20.57 6.82 -16.42
CA TYR A 370 -20.30 6.22 -15.11
C TYR A 370 -18.94 6.74 -14.62
N ILE A 371 -18.96 7.58 -13.58
CA ILE A 371 -17.76 8.28 -13.10
C ILE A 371 -16.99 7.39 -12.13
N ILE A 372 -15.73 7.15 -12.42
CA ILE A 372 -14.75 6.57 -11.50
C ILE A 372 -14.21 7.73 -10.65
N TYR A 373 -14.46 7.67 -9.34
CA TYR A 373 -14.06 8.68 -8.38
C TYR A 373 -13.07 8.09 -7.39
N ALA A 374 -11.83 8.61 -7.38
CA ALA A 374 -10.80 8.25 -6.42
C ALA A 374 -10.39 9.51 -5.63
N GLU A 375 -10.42 9.45 -4.31
CA GLU A 375 -10.08 10.56 -3.39
C GLU A 375 -9.08 10.06 -2.35
N SER A 376 -8.03 10.83 -2.08
CA SER A 376 -7.02 10.48 -1.08
C SER A 376 -7.63 10.50 0.33
N ILE A 377 -7.18 9.60 1.22
CA ILE A 377 -7.74 9.50 2.58
C ILE A 377 -7.54 10.79 3.41
N ASP A 378 -6.48 11.54 3.13
CA ASP A 378 -6.18 12.86 3.70
C ASP A 378 -7.11 14.00 3.21
N THR A 379 -8.01 13.71 2.25
CA THR A 379 -8.92 14.63 1.53
C THR A 379 -8.24 15.73 0.70
N LEU A 380 -6.91 15.69 0.54
CA LEU A 380 -6.14 16.71 -0.19
C LEU A 380 -6.40 16.70 -1.70
N GLY A 381 -6.65 15.54 -2.30
CA GLY A 381 -6.75 15.42 -3.75
C GLY A 381 -7.60 14.27 -4.28
N LYS A 382 -7.82 14.33 -5.59
CA LYS A 382 -8.82 13.54 -6.31
C LYS A 382 -8.33 13.22 -7.71
N ALA A 383 -8.50 11.97 -8.12
CA ALA A 383 -8.36 11.51 -9.49
C ALA A 383 -9.74 11.11 -10.02
N TYR A 384 -9.99 11.37 -11.31
CA TYR A 384 -11.26 11.12 -11.95
C TYR A 384 -11.04 10.32 -13.24
N GLY A 385 -12.00 9.44 -13.54
CA GLY A 385 -12.17 8.85 -14.86
C GLY A 385 -13.65 8.66 -15.17
N ALA A 386 -14.00 8.29 -16.41
CA ALA A 386 -15.38 7.93 -16.74
C ALA A 386 -15.49 6.87 -17.83
N LEU A 387 -16.46 5.97 -17.66
CA LEU A 387 -16.94 5.11 -18.73
C LEU A 387 -18.06 5.87 -19.48
N VAL A 388 -17.84 6.17 -20.75
CA VAL A 388 -18.73 7.00 -21.57
C VAL A 388 -19.49 6.17 -22.60
N THR A 389 -20.79 6.42 -22.73
CA THR A 389 -21.68 5.68 -23.64
C THR A 389 -21.84 6.33 -25.01
N SER A 390 -21.26 7.52 -25.22
CA SER A 390 -21.18 8.17 -26.54
C SER A 390 -19.91 9.02 -26.66
N PRO A 391 -19.34 9.21 -27.88
CA PRO A 391 -18.02 9.83 -28.05
C PRO A 391 -17.88 11.27 -27.53
N ASN A 392 -18.96 12.06 -27.62
CA ASN A 392 -18.99 13.48 -27.21
C ASN A 392 -19.80 13.68 -25.92
N GLN A 393 -19.87 12.67 -25.05
CA GLN A 393 -20.64 12.76 -23.81
C GLN A 393 -19.98 13.70 -22.80
N VAL A 394 -20.67 14.79 -22.45
CA VAL A 394 -20.24 15.69 -21.37
C VAL A 394 -20.37 14.96 -20.03
N VAL A 395 -19.33 15.02 -19.21
CA VAL A 395 -19.28 14.38 -17.88
C VAL A 395 -19.14 15.45 -16.80
N ASN A 396 -20.13 15.54 -15.91
CA ASN A 396 -20.09 16.44 -14.76
C ASN A 396 -19.42 15.73 -13.56
N TYR A 397 -18.10 15.86 -13.46
CA TYR A 397 -17.31 15.24 -12.38
C TYR A 397 -17.61 15.85 -10.99
N GLN A 398 -18.10 17.09 -10.95
CA GLN A 398 -18.42 17.82 -9.73
C GLN A 398 -19.72 17.36 -9.06
N GLN A 399 -20.57 16.60 -9.76
CA GLN A 399 -21.80 16.03 -9.18
C GLN A 399 -21.53 14.90 -8.17
N VAL A 400 -20.32 14.34 -8.15
CA VAL A 400 -19.97 13.25 -7.23
C VAL A 400 -19.76 13.81 -5.83
N THR A 401 -20.67 13.47 -4.92
CA THR A 401 -20.52 13.75 -3.49
C THR A 401 -19.18 13.19 -2.98
N PRO A 402 -18.32 14.00 -2.34
CA PRO A 402 -17.09 13.52 -1.73
C PRO A 402 -17.32 12.41 -0.70
N PHE A 403 -16.26 11.73 -0.28
CA PHE A 403 -16.35 10.90 0.91
C PHE A 403 -16.50 11.78 2.18
N PRO A 404 -17.09 11.25 3.27
CA PRO A 404 -17.03 11.91 4.58
C PRO A 404 -15.57 12.12 5.01
N GLU A 405 -15.31 13.20 5.75
CA GLU A 405 -14.01 13.40 6.41
C GLU A 405 -13.63 12.15 7.23
N PRO A 406 -12.37 11.70 7.18
CA PRO A 406 -11.90 10.56 7.97
C PRO A 406 -12.04 10.85 9.48
N LEU A 407 -12.08 9.80 10.29
CA LEU A 407 -12.00 9.98 11.74
C LEU A 407 -10.56 10.36 12.14
N PRO A 408 -10.39 11.18 13.19
CA PRO A 408 -9.10 11.36 13.82
C PRO A 408 -8.43 10.04 14.23
N VAL A 409 -7.14 9.89 13.95
CA VAL A 409 -6.34 8.69 14.25
C VAL A 409 -6.35 8.36 15.75
N THR A 410 -6.45 9.38 16.60
CA THR A 410 -6.64 9.23 18.06
C THR A 410 -7.85 8.37 18.42
N ARG A 411 -8.93 8.42 17.63
CA ARG A 411 -10.16 7.67 17.89
C ARG A 411 -10.03 6.21 17.51
N GLU A 412 -9.41 5.93 16.37
CA GLU A 412 -9.13 4.56 15.94
C GLU A 412 -8.13 3.90 16.90
N MET A 413 -7.07 4.63 17.28
CA MET A 413 -6.11 4.19 18.29
C MET A 413 -6.78 3.91 19.65
N MET A 414 -7.64 4.81 20.15
CA MET A 414 -8.39 4.56 21.39
C MET A 414 -9.35 3.36 21.25
N ALA A 415 -10.06 3.22 20.13
CA ALA A 415 -10.96 2.08 19.90
C ALA A 415 -10.19 0.75 19.91
N ASN A 416 -9.05 0.70 19.21
CA ASN A 416 -8.18 -0.48 19.16
C ASN A 416 -7.57 -0.80 20.53
N MET A 417 -7.15 0.22 21.30
CA MET A 417 -6.69 0.03 22.68
C MET A 417 -7.79 -0.51 23.59
N MET A 418 -8.99 0.08 23.55
CA MET A 418 -10.14 -0.39 24.34
C MET A 418 -10.54 -1.82 23.96
N GLN A 419 -10.51 -2.16 22.66
CA GLN A 419 -10.80 -3.52 22.20
C GLN A 419 -9.74 -4.53 22.68
N SER A 420 -8.46 -4.15 22.66
CA SER A 420 -7.36 -4.97 23.21
C SER A 420 -7.50 -5.19 24.73
N MET A 421 -7.92 -4.16 25.49
CA MET A 421 -8.18 -4.30 26.92
C MET A 421 -9.43 -5.16 27.22
N ASN A 422 -10.46 -5.10 26.37
CA ASN A 422 -11.70 -5.85 26.56
C ASN A 422 -11.62 -7.30 26.02
N GLY A 423 -10.60 -7.62 25.22
CA GLY A 423 -10.28 -8.97 24.73
C GLY A 423 -9.25 -9.73 25.57
N GLY A 424 -8.55 -9.05 26.48
CA GLY A 424 -7.61 -9.66 27.42
C GLY A 424 -8.25 -9.94 28.77
N ALA A 425 -8.36 -11.22 29.14
CA ALA A 425 -8.68 -11.61 30.52
C ALA A 425 -7.48 -11.30 31.43
N MET A 426 -7.32 -10.03 31.84
CA MET A 426 -6.40 -9.68 32.92
C MET A 426 -6.97 -10.15 34.25
N ASP A 427 -6.26 -11.09 34.89
CA ASP A 427 -6.56 -11.56 36.23
C ASP A 427 -6.61 -10.39 37.23
N GLY A 428 -7.65 -10.37 38.06
CA GLY A 428 -8.09 -9.21 38.84
C GLY A 428 -7.14 -8.76 39.96
N ASN A 429 -6.01 -9.45 40.14
CA ASN A 429 -5.09 -9.23 41.25
C ASN A 429 -3.91 -8.27 40.96
N GLN A 430 -3.79 -7.70 39.75
CA GLN A 430 -2.76 -6.68 39.47
C GLN A 430 -3.27 -5.23 39.54
N LEU A 431 -4.56 -5.00 39.79
CA LEU A 431 -5.17 -3.66 39.71
C LEU A 431 -5.06 -2.78 40.98
N HIS A 432 -4.25 -3.16 41.97
CA HIS A 432 -4.08 -2.38 43.21
C HIS A 432 -2.65 -1.87 43.48
N GLY A 433 -1.70 -2.11 42.57
CA GLY A 433 -0.29 -1.70 42.75
C GLY A 433 0.10 -0.34 42.14
N MET A 434 -0.61 0.14 41.12
CA MET A 434 -0.08 1.19 40.21
C MET A 434 -0.64 2.61 40.43
N MET A 435 -1.51 2.83 41.43
CA MET A 435 -2.12 4.16 41.66
C MET A 435 -1.74 4.85 42.99
N ASN A 436 -0.84 4.30 43.82
CA ASN A 436 -0.53 4.95 45.10
C ASN A 436 0.95 4.91 45.57
N LYS A 437 1.91 4.90 44.64
CA LYS A 437 3.32 5.24 44.93
C LYS A 437 3.95 6.05 43.79
N ASN A 438 3.89 7.38 43.92
CA ASN A 438 4.98 8.32 43.59
C ASN A 438 4.57 9.77 43.88
N LYS A 439 4.29 10.04 45.16
CA LYS A 439 4.68 11.32 45.78
C LYS A 439 5.85 11.01 46.72
N SER A 440 6.87 11.87 46.68
CA SER A 440 8.14 11.83 47.43
C SER A 440 9.35 11.23 46.69
N SER A 441 10.16 12.14 46.14
CA SER A 441 11.63 12.16 46.11
C SER A 441 12.43 10.83 46.15
N MET A 442 13.31 10.63 45.16
CA MET A 442 14.77 10.54 45.42
C MET A 442 15.65 10.67 44.17
N ALA A 443 16.80 11.32 44.39
CA ALA A 443 18.11 11.21 43.73
C ALA A 443 18.24 10.73 42.26
N ILE A 444 18.79 11.62 41.43
CA ILE A 444 19.45 11.26 40.16
C ILE A 444 20.80 10.61 40.50
N ASN A 445 21.11 9.46 39.88
CA ASN A 445 22.48 8.94 39.81
C ASN A 445 22.71 8.33 38.40
N PRO A 446 23.73 8.77 37.63
CA PRO A 446 23.81 8.46 36.20
C PRO A 446 24.72 7.26 35.90
N SER A 447 24.14 6.13 35.46
CA SER A 447 24.89 5.11 34.72
C SER A 447 23.98 4.22 33.87
N MET A 448 24.19 4.26 32.55
CA MET A 448 24.23 3.12 31.61
C MET A 448 24.20 3.67 30.17
N THR A 449 25.31 3.50 29.46
CA THR A 449 25.57 4.11 28.16
C THR A 449 25.09 3.22 27.01
N MET A 450 24.54 3.84 25.97
CA MET A 450 24.11 3.17 24.72
C MET A 450 25.33 2.61 23.94
N PRO A 451 25.30 1.36 23.44
CA PRO A 451 26.28 0.89 22.47
C PRO A 451 26.05 1.54 21.10
N SER A 452 27.06 2.22 20.59
CA SER A 452 27.13 2.64 19.18
C SER A 452 27.97 1.65 18.38
N HIS A 453 27.58 1.37 17.13
CA HIS A 453 28.45 0.68 16.18
C HIS A 453 28.82 1.60 15.02
N SER A 454 30.12 1.78 14.86
CA SER A 454 30.77 2.65 13.88
C SER A 454 30.83 2.03 12.49
N LYS A 455 30.76 2.90 11.47
CA LYS A 455 31.24 2.58 10.12
C LYS A 455 32.76 2.69 10.10
N THR A 456 33.44 1.76 9.43
CA THR A 456 34.87 1.89 9.13
C THR A 456 35.07 1.78 7.62
N MET A 457 35.58 2.85 7.01
CA MET A 457 36.06 2.84 5.62
C MET A 457 37.37 2.06 5.53
N SER A 458 37.64 1.40 4.40
CA SER A 458 38.99 0.94 4.05
C SER A 458 39.38 1.43 2.66
N SER A 459 40.60 1.94 2.54
CA SER A 459 41.22 2.42 1.31
C SER A 459 42.21 1.41 0.76
N GLN A 460 42.31 1.32 -0.58
CA GLN A 460 43.30 0.50 -1.28
C GLN A 460 44.67 1.21 -1.23
N SER A 461 45.81 0.54 -1.05
CA SER A 461 46.68 -0.04 -2.11
C SER A 461 48.13 -0.14 -1.56
N PRO A 462 49.13 -0.74 -2.25
CA PRO A 462 49.16 -2.01 -2.98
C PRO A 462 50.41 -2.89 -2.64
N LYS A 463 50.44 -4.18 -3.04
CA LYS A 463 51.53 -4.85 -3.83
C LYS A 463 51.51 -6.40 -3.79
N HIS A 464 51.70 -6.97 -4.98
CA HIS A 464 52.11 -8.33 -5.43
C HIS A 464 52.40 -9.48 -4.43
N SER A 465 51.86 -10.68 -4.71
CA SER A 465 52.65 -11.87 -5.14
C SER A 465 51.77 -13.08 -5.56
N MET A 466 52.32 -13.93 -6.41
CA MET A 466 51.72 -15.01 -7.24
C MET A 466 51.37 -16.35 -6.54
N SER A 467 50.62 -17.18 -7.29
CA SER A 467 50.70 -18.66 -7.39
C SER A 467 49.73 -19.59 -6.61
N SER A 468 48.72 -20.07 -7.37
CA SER A 468 48.33 -21.48 -7.60
C SER A 468 48.39 -22.53 -6.46
N MET A 469 47.25 -23.19 -6.18
CA MET A 469 46.98 -24.60 -6.56
C MET A 469 45.67 -25.16 -5.96
N THR A 470 44.93 -25.93 -6.76
CA THR A 470 43.97 -26.99 -6.38
C THR A 470 44.53 -28.32 -6.95
N PRO A 471 43.93 -29.54 -6.78
CA PRO A 471 42.69 -29.93 -6.08
C PRO A 471 42.79 -31.22 -5.21
N GLN A 472 41.74 -31.58 -4.41
CA GLN A 472 41.09 -32.92 -4.49
C GLN A 472 39.82 -33.09 -3.60
N LYS A 473 39.11 -34.23 -3.82
CA LYS A 473 37.71 -34.54 -3.44
C LYS A 473 37.55 -35.43 -2.18
N LYS A 474 36.41 -35.26 -1.49
CA LYS A 474 35.48 -36.29 -0.94
C LYS A 474 34.20 -35.55 -0.48
N LYS A 475 32.96 -35.88 -0.90
CA LYS A 475 32.11 -37.06 -0.57
C LYS A 475 31.96 -37.30 0.94
N ASP A 476 30.78 -37.50 1.53
CA ASP A 476 29.35 -37.39 1.14
C ASP A 476 28.57 -37.29 2.48
N ASN A 477 27.54 -36.44 2.64
CA ASN A 477 26.22 -36.86 3.19
C ASN A 477 25.14 -35.76 3.29
N VAL A 478 23.90 -36.24 3.36
CA VAL A 478 22.63 -35.48 3.38
C VAL A 478 22.11 -35.28 4.80
N SER A 479 21.54 -34.10 5.08
CA SER A 479 20.47 -33.96 6.09
C SER A 479 19.47 -32.87 5.72
N ASN A 480 18.21 -33.28 5.51
CA ASN A 480 17.05 -32.40 5.41
C ASN A 480 16.63 -31.96 6.82
N HIS A 481 16.29 -30.68 7.02
CA HIS A 481 15.25 -30.29 7.97
C HIS A 481 14.47 -29.09 7.42
N SER A 482 13.14 -29.14 7.61
CA SER A 482 12.16 -28.30 6.94
C SER A 482 11.29 -27.53 7.92
N ALA A 483 10.87 -26.34 7.49
CA ALA A 483 9.70 -25.58 7.92
C ALA A 483 9.66 -25.02 9.36
N HIS A 484 9.38 -23.72 9.45
CA HIS A 484 8.38 -23.21 10.38
C HIS A 484 7.41 -22.29 9.62
N THR A 485 6.17 -22.24 10.12
CA THR A 485 4.97 -21.93 9.35
C THR A 485 4.38 -20.56 9.68
N SER A 486 3.74 -19.94 8.68
CA SER A 486 2.77 -18.87 8.86
C SER A 486 1.58 -19.32 9.71
N SER A 487 1.19 -18.51 10.69
CA SER A 487 -0.01 -18.73 11.51
C SER A 487 -1.22 -18.01 10.92
N SER A 488 -2.03 -18.72 10.14
CA SER A 488 -3.38 -18.27 9.79
C SER A 488 -4.35 -18.60 10.92
N ILE A 489 -4.92 -17.58 11.54
CA ILE A 489 -5.96 -17.75 12.58
C ILE A 489 -7.27 -18.11 11.88
N LYS A 490 -7.79 -19.31 12.15
CA LYS A 490 -9.18 -19.67 11.88
C LYS A 490 -10.05 -19.25 13.06
N SER A 491 -11.14 -18.55 12.77
CA SER A 491 -12.19 -18.23 13.73
C SER A 491 -13.19 -19.39 13.83
N ASP A 492 -13.10 -20.20 14.89
CA ASP A 492 -14.17 -21.15 15.24
C ASP A 492 -15.23 -20.43 16.08
N SER A 493 -16.40 -20.18 15.48
CA SER A 493 -17.57 -19.67 16.17
C SER A 493 -18.37 -20.81 16.79
N SER A 494 -18.32 -20.95 18.11
CA SER A 494 -19.14 -21.90 18.87
C SER A 494 -20.57 -21.37 19.07
N SER A 495 -21.51 -21.81 18.23
CA SER A 495 -22.94 -21.61 18.45
C SER A 495 -23.56 -22.81 19.17
N THR A 496 -24.06 -22.58 20.38
CA THR A 496 -24.69 -23.58 21.25
C THR A 496 -25.94 -24.20 20.60
N SER A 497 -26.01 -25.53 20.55
CA SER A 497 -27.20 -26.25 20.10
C SER A 497 -28.20 -26.48 21.24
N MET A 498 -29.49 -26.41 20.93
CA MET A 498 -30.54 -27.08 21.71
C MET A 498 -31.32 -28.07 20.82
N ASN A 499 -31.59 -29.23 21.41
CA ASN A 499 -32.53 -30.29 20.98
C ASN A 499 -33.92 -29.74 20.56
N LYS A 500 -34.83 -30.38 19.80
CA LYS A 500 -35.06 -31.75 19.26
C LYS A 500 -36.21 -31.64 18.19
N SER A 501 -36.74 -32.62 17.45
CA SER A 501 -36.50 -34.07 17.22
C SER A 501 -37.34 -34.59 16.03
N MET A 502 -36.77 -35.46 15.17
CA MET A 502 -37.46 -36.48 14.32
C MET A 502 -38.47 -36.00 13.24
N ALA A 503 -38.85 -36.78 12.21
CA ALA A 503 -38.16 -37.75 11.34
C ALA A 503 -39.14 -38.18 10.20
N MET A 504 -38.69 -38.16 8.92
CA MET A 504 -38.99 -39.05 7.74
C MET A 504 -40.37 -39.74 7.53
N PRO A 505 -40.76 -40.23 6.31
CA PRO A 505 -40.22 -40.02 4.95
C PRO A 505 -41.26 -39.73 3.83
N GLY A 506 -40.74 -39.27 2.68
CA GLY A 506 -41.16 -39.46 1.27
C GLY A 506 -42.58 -39.84 0.80
N MET A 507 -43.04 -39.16 -0.26
CA MET A 507 -43.86 -39.73 -1.34
C MET A 507 -43.63 -39.02 -2.68
N ASN A 508 -43.78 -39.75 -3.77
CA ASN A 508 -43.53 -39.34 -5.16
C ASN A 508 -44.81 -39.51 -5.97
N HIS A 509 -45.30 -38.50 -6.70
CA HIS A 509 -46.32 -38.68 -7.75
C HIS A 509 -46.24 -37.62 -8.85
N SER A 510 -46.76 -38.00 -10.02
CA SER A 510 -46.56 -37.34 -11.32
C SER A 510 -47.87 -36.95 -12.01
N ALA A 511 -47.77 -35.95 -12.90
CA ALA A 511 -48.58 -35.73 -14.11
C ALA A 511 -50.10 -35.40 -14.04
N MET A 512 -50.44 -34.18 -14.50
CA MET A 512 -51.54 -33.80 -15.42
C MET A 512 -51.38 -32.29 -15.69
N SER A 513 -51.32 -31.71 -16.90
CA SER A 513 -51.97 -31.95 -18.21
C SER A 513 -53.46 -31.61 -18.25
N GLN A 514 -53.79 -30.37 -18.65
CA GLN A 514 -54.54 -30.05 -19.88
C GLN A 514 -55.04 -28.59 -19.91
N SER A 515 -54.71 -27.85 -20.98
CA SER A 515 -55.73 -27.12 -21.74
C SER A 515 -55.31 -27.01 -23.22
N LYS A 516 -56.23 -27.45 -24.09
CA LYS A 516 -56.25 -27.18 -25.53
C LYS A 516 -57.03 -25.85 -25.73
N THR A 517 -57.12 -25.16 -26.87
CA THR A 517 -56.87 -25.48 -28.29
C THR A 517 -56.81 -24.17 -29.11
N SER A 518 -56.15 -24.20 -30.28
CA SER A 518 -56.49 -23.55 -31.60
C SER A 518 -57.47 -22.34 -31.67
N ASN A 519 -57.37 -21.40 -32.63
CA ASN A 519 -56.84 -21.57 -33.99
C ASN A 519 -56.46 -20.26 -34.73
N SER A 520 -55.70 -20.43 -35.81
CA SER A 520 -55.38 -19.54 -36.94
C SER A 520 -56.32 -18.37 -37.29
N ALA A 521 -55.71 -17.23 -37.68
CA ALA A 521 -56.10 -16.47 -38.88
C ALA A 521 -54.90 -15.70 -39.45
N GLN A 522 -54.90 -15.50 -40.76
CA GLN A 522 -53.77 -15.05 -41.59
C GLN A 522 -54.20 -13.82 -42.39
N MET A 523 -53.42 -12.72 -42.40
CA MET A 523 -53.51 -11.74 -43.49
C MET A 523 -52.24 -10.90 -43.66
N LYS A 524 -51.90 -10.65 -44.93
CA LYS A 524 -50.83 -9.77 -45.41
C LYS A 524 -51.37 -8.35 -45.55
N SER A 525 -50.49 -7.36 -45.42
CA SER A 525 -50.35 -6.31 -46.45
C SER A 525 -49.06 -5.52 -46.27
N ASP A 526 -48.39 -5.26 -47.39
CA ASP A 526 -47.21 -4.42 -47.47
C ASP A 526 -47.58 -2.93 -47.42
N SER A 527 -46.63 -2.08 -47.02
CA SER A 527 -46.19 -0.95 -47.84
C SER A 527 -45.01 -0.22 -47.20
N SER A 528 -44.20 0.42 -48.04
CA SER A 528 -42.92 1.00 -47.68
C SER A 528 -42.87 2.52 -47.91
N SER A 529 -41.88 3.13 -47.25
CA SER A 529 -41.05 4.25 -47.75
C SER A 529 -41.63 5.66 -47.97
N THR A 530 -40.72 6.62 -47.77
CA THR A 530 -40.67 7.99 -48.33
C THR A 530 -41.78 9.00 -47.96
N SER A 531 -41.51 9.82 -46.94
CA SER A 531 -40.99 11.20 -47.12
C SER A 531 -40.33 11.70 -45.84
#